data_AF-A0A951WN79-F1
#
_entry.id   AF-A0A951WN79-F1
#
_cell.length_a   1.000
_cell.length_b   1.000
_cell.length_c   1.000
_cell.angle_alpha   90.00
_cell.angle_beta   90.00
_cell.angle_gamma   90.00
#
_symmetry.space_group_name_H-M   'P 1'
#
loop_
_entity.id
_entity.type
_entity.pdbx_description
1 polymer ?
#
loop_
_entity_poly.entity_id
_entity_poly.type
_entity_poly.pdbx_seq_one_letter_code
_entity_poly.pdbx_strand_id
1 'polypeptide(L)' 'AISGTPTGHFVVVYGYDKKKRVAQIADPYMPNPFGGNYYSVGFNTLVCAILLGVVTYEANLLMIRPPSKGKISS' A
#
# COMPACT_ATOMS: atom_id res chain seq x y z
N ALA A 1 -2.91 23.21 -7.78
CA ALA A 1 -1.47 22.89 -7.84
C ALA A 1 -1.27 21.49 -7.30
N ILE A 2 -0.29 20.74 -7.83
CA ILE A 2 0.08 19.42 -7.30
C ILE A 2 1.08 19.67 -6.17
N SER A 3 0.75 19.25 -4.94
CA SER A 3 1.57 19.51 -3.74
C SER A 3 2.55 18.37 -3.40
N GLY A 4 3.13 17.73 -4.42
CA GLY A 4 4.07 16.63 -4.21
C GLY A 4 4.80 16.23 -5.48
N THR A 5 5.95 15.59 -5.32
CA THR A 5 6.73 15.00 -6.42
C THR A 5 6.41 13.50 -6.52
N PRO A 6 6.25 12.95 -7.73
CA PRO A 6 6.16 11.50 -7.91
C PRO A 6 7.38 10.82 -7.26
N THR A 7 7.13 9.80 -6.45
CA THR A 7 8.18 9.00 -5.81
C THR A 7 7.75 7.55 -5.79
N GLY A 8 8.70 6.65 -6.07
CA GLY A 8 8.50 5.21 -6.00
C GLY A 8 9.11 4.65 -4.72
N HIS A 9 8.31 3.95 -3.93
CA HIS A 9 8.80 3.14 -2.80
C HIS A 9 7.83 1.98 -2.51
N PHE A 10 8.32 0.95 -1.82
CA PHE A 10 7.51 -0.20 -1.43
C PHE A 10 6.86 0.04 -0.06
N VAL A 11 5.56 -0.16 0.02
CA VAL A 11 4.82 -0.09 1.27
C VAL A 11 3.98 -1.34 1.47
N VAL A 12 3.67 -1.67 2.72
CA VAL A 12 2.80 -2.81 3.07
C VAL A 12 1.44 -2.29 3.48
N VAL A 13 0.40 -2.64 2.73
CA VAL A 13 -0.99 -2.42 3.15
C VAL A 13 -1.39 -3.55 4.09
N TYR A 14 -1.50 -3.27 5.39
CA TYR A 14 -1.79 -4.30 6.40
C TYR A 14 -3.24 -4.29 6.91
N GLY A 15 -4.01 -3.26 6.57
CA GLY A 15 -5.39 -3.13 7.02
C GLY A 15 -6.23 -2.19 6.17
N TYR A 16 -7.54 -2.31 6.30
CA TYR A 16 -8.50 -1.46 5.61
C TYR A 16 -9.75 -1.26 6.46
N ASP A 17 -10.00 -0.01 6.87
CA ASP A 17 -11.24 0.38 7.55
C ASP A 17 -12.29 0.73 6.49
N LYS A 18 -13.27 -0.15 6.34
CA LYS A 18 -14.39 0.02 5.40
C LYS A 18 -15.30 1.20 5.73
N LYS A 19 -15.50 1.51 7.01
CA LYS A 19 -16.39 2.60 7.46
C LYS A 19 -15.76 3.95 7.15
N LYS A 20 -14.47 4.09 7.45
CA LYS A 20 -13.72 5.33 7.22
C LYS A 20 -13.11 5.44 5.82
N ARG A 21 -13.15 4.36 5.03
CA ARG A 21 -12.54 4.28 3.69
C ARG A 21 -11.04 4.63 3.72
N VAL A 22 -10.33 4.15 4.74
CA VAL A 22 -8.88 4.36 4.88
C VAL A 22 -8.12 3.03 4.88
N ALA A 23 -6.99 3.01 4.20
CA ALA A 23 -6.05 1.91 4.22
C ALA A 23 -4.95 2.20 5.24
N GLN A 24 -4.52 1.17 5.97
CA GLN A 24 -3.44 1.26 6.95
C GLN A 24 -2.15 0.77 6.29
N ILE A 25 -1.11 1.59 6.37
CA ILE A 25 0.15 1.43 5.67
C ILE A 25 1.27 1.23 6.69
N ALA A 26 2.09 0.23 6.46
CA ALA A 26 3.38 0.05 7.10
C ALA A 26 4.48 0.39 6.07
N ASP A 27 5.25 1.42 6.37
CA ASP A 27 6.27 2.01 5.50
C ASP A 27 7.66 1.82 6.14
N PRO A 28 8.56 1.03 5.52
CA PRO A 28 9.91 0.84 6.03
C PRO A 28 10.83 2.05 5.79
N TYR A 29 10.40 3.03 4.99
CA TYR A 29 11.19 4.21 4.68
C TYR A 29 11.12 5.24 5.83
N MET A 30 12.19 5.34 6.63
CA MET A 30 12.24 6.30 7.75
C MET A 30 12.16 7.79 7.35
N PRO A 31 12.69 8.25 6.19
CA PRO A 31 12.54 9.64 5.75
C PRO A 31 11.15 9.96 5.18
N ASN A 32 10.15 9.10 5.40
CA ASN A 32 8.82 9.33 4.85
C ASN A 32 8.21 10.64 5.40
N PRO A 33 7.37 11.32 4.60
CA PRO A 33 6.79 12.61 4.98
C PRO A 33 5.74 12.51 6.09
N PHE A 34 5.35 11.31 6.52
CA PHE A 34 4.37 11.06 7.56
C PHE A 34 4.99 10.92 8.96
N GLY A 35 6.32 10.98 9.08
CA GLY A 35 7.03 11.05 10.37
C GLY A 35 7.01 9.75 11.19
N GLY A 36 6.53 8.64 10.62
CA GLY A 36 6.47 7.35 11.28
C GLY A 36 6.24 6.20 10.30
N ASN A 37 6.51 4.97 10.74
CA ASN A 37 6.40 3.78 9.89
C ASN A 37 4.95 3.31 9.69
N TYR A 38 4.00 3.86 10.44
CA TYR A 38 2.60 3.45 10.39
C TYR A 38 1.71 4.67 10.23
N TYR A 39 0.95 4.70 9.14
CA TYR A 39 0.02 5.78 8.85
C TYR A 39 -1.21 5.26 8.11
N SER A 40 -2.24 6.10 8.02
CA SER A 40 -3.47 5.78 7.27
C SER A 40 -3.63 6.74 6.10
N VAL A 41 -4.03 6.21 4.95
CA VAL A 41 -4.32 6.99 3.74
C VAL A 41 -5.74 6.76 3.29
N GLY A 42 -6.34 7.75 2.64
CA GLY A 42 -7.63 7.58 1.98
C GLY A 42 -7.53 6.47 0.92
N PHE A 43 -8.50 5.56 0.89
CA PHE A 43 -8.49 4.44 -0.04
C PHE A 43 -8.48 4.89 -1.50
N ASN A 44 -9.21 5.96 -1.83
CA ASN A 44 -9.18 6.53 -3.19
C ASN A 44 -7.79 7.09 -3.52
N THR A 45 -7.13 7.77 -2.58
CA THR A 45 -5.76 8.28 -2.75
C THR A 45 -4.78 7.14 -3.01
N LEU A 46 -4.88 6.05 -2.26
CA LEU A 46 -4.06 4.85 -2.47
C LEU A 46 -4.27 4.26 -3.86
N VAL A 47 -5.54 4.09 -4.28
CA VAL A 47 -5.87 3.55 -5.60
C VAL A 47 -5.32 4.46 -6.70
N CYS A 48 -5.48 5.79 -6.59
CA CYS A 48 -4.93 6.73 -7.55
C CYS A 48 -3.39 6.67 -7.61
N ALA A 49 -2.70 6.50 -6.48
CA ALA A 49 -1.24 6.36 -6.46
C ALA A 49 -0.77 5.06 -7.15
N ILE A 50 -1.49 3.95 -6.94
CA ILE A 50 -1.22 2.69 -7.65
C ILE A 50 -1.46 2.85 -9.14
N LEU A 51 -2.61 3.43 -9.53
CA LEU A 51 -2.95 3.66 -10.94
C LEU A 51 -1.93 4.57 -11.63
N LEU A 52 -1.45 5.60 -10.95
CA LEU A 52 -0.38 6.47 -11.46
C LEU A 52 0.87 5.66 -11.78
N GLY A 53 1.33 4.82 -10.85
CA GLY A 53 2.49 3.96 -11.08
C GLY A 53 2.26 2.88 -12.14
N VAL A 54 1.04 2.37 -12.29
CA VAL A 54 0.71 1.41 -13.37
C VAL A 54 0.79 2.11 -14.74
N VAL A 55 0.27 3.34 -14.85
CA VAL A 55 0.33 4.14 -16.09
C VAL A 55 1.77 4.52 -16.45
N THR A 56 2.66 4.70 -15.46
CA THR A 56 4.08 4.98 -15.70
C THR A 56 4.95 3.72 -15.79
N TYR A 57 4.37 2.51 -15.74
CA TYR A 57 5.08 1.22 -15.72
C TYR A 57 6.05 1.04 -14.53
N GLU A 58 5.85 1.77 -13.44
CA GLU A 58 6.68 1.73 -12.23
C GLU A 58 5.98 1.07 -11.02
N ALA A 59 4.74 0.59 -11.16
CA ALA A 59 4.02 -0.10 -10.08
C ALA A 59 4.00 -1.63 -10.24
N ASN A 60 4.36 -2.31 -9.15
CA ASN A 60 4.14 -3.75 -8.97
C ASN A 60 3.26 -3.98 -7.75
N LEU A 61 2.25 -4.85 -7.87
CA LEU A 61 1.37 -5.24 -6.76
C LEU A 61 1.56 -6.73 -6.45
N LEU A 62 2.06 -7.02 -5.24
CA LEU A 62 2.20 -8.39 -4.73
C LEU A 62 1.14 -8.66 -3.66
N MET A 63 0.26 -9.63 -3.91
CA MET A 63 -0.72 -10.09 -2.93
C MET A 63 -0.20 -11.33 -2.20
N ILE A 64 0.14 -11.19 -0.92
CA ILE A 64 0.54 -12.32 -0.07
C ILE A 64 -0.72 -12.89 0.59
N ARG A 65 -0.90 -14.20 0.47
CA ARG A 65 -1.97 -14.94 1.17
C ARG A 65 -1.32 -15.99 2.07
N PRO A 66 -1.90 -16.27 3.26
CA PRO A 66 -1.45 -17.41 4.04
C PRO A 66 -1.60 -18.68 3.20
N PRO A 67 -0.76 -19.71 3.42
CA PRO A 67 -0.91 -20.98 2.73
C PRO A 67 -2.33 -21.51 2.93
N SER A 68 -2.99 -21.89 1.83
CA SER A 68 -4.23 -22.65 1.93
C SER A 68 -3.90 -23.91 2.73
N LYS A 69 -4.71 -24.26 3.74
CA LYS A 69 -4.64 -25.57 4.41
C LYS A 69 -4.99 -26.68 3.41
N GLY A 70 -4.15 -26.90 2.40
CA GLY A 70 -4.15 -28.11 1.60
C GLY A 70 -3.74 -29.22 2.55
N LYS A 71 -4.59 -30.24 2.68
CA LYS A 71 -4.29 -31.44 3.47
C LYS A 71 -2.87 -31.90 3.12
N ILE A 72 -1.99 -31.90 4.11
CA ILE A 72 -0.79 -32.72 4.07
C ILE A 72 -1.37 -34.15 4.08
N SER A 73 -1.46 -34.78 2.92
CA SER A 73 -1.70 -36.22 2.85
C SER A 73 -0.51 -36.87 3.55
N SER A 74 -0.81 -37.44 4.71
CA SER A 74 0.08 -38.34 5.46
C SER A 74 0.51 -39.53 4.59
#